data_AF-A0A4Y2DCJ4-F1
#
_entry.id   AF-A0A4Y2DCJ4-F1
#
_cell.length_a   1.000
_cell.length_b   1.000
_cell.length_c   1.000
_cell.angle_alpha   90.00
_cell.angle_beta   90.00
_cell.angle_gamma   90.00
#
_symmetry.space_group_name_H-M   'P 1'
#
loop_
_entity.id
_entity.type
_entity.pdbx_description
1 polymer ?
#
loop_
_entity_poly.entity_id
_entity_poly.type
_entity_poly.pdbx_seq_one_letter_code
_entity_poly.pdbx_strand_id
1 'polypeptide(L)'
;MAPQSNGKKEVKCLGVVLDKQLNFRAYTSQIKEKYDKAFRAQCSLICRNSRPNLNNKVLIYLVYLKPILTYSSPIWACTARSNLRSIQVLENKTLRMIANARSSKY
;
A
#
# COMPACT_ATOMS: atom_id res chain seq x y z
N MET A 1 37.18 -19.74 -9.28
CA MET A 1 36.60 -18.46 -9.72
C MET A 1 35.33 -18.21 -8.87
N ALA A 2 35.48 -17.63 -7.68
CA ALA A 2 34.34 -17.33 -6.80
C ALA A 2 33.78 -15.94 -7.14
N PRO A 3 32.46 -15.75 -7.26
CA PRO A 3 31.91 -14.42 -7.40
C PRO A 3 31.89 -13.75 -6.02
N GLN A 4 32.60 -12.64 -5.94
CA GLN A 4 32.51 -11.66 -4.86
C GLN A 4 31.15 -10.95 -4.95
N SER A 5 30.34 -10.97 -3.88
CA SER A 5 29.24 -10.00 -3.70
C SER A 5 29.03 -9.61 -2.24
N ASN A 6 29.83 -8.63 -1.83
CA ASN A 6 29.43 -7.45 -1.06
C ASN A 6 28.15 -7.55 -0.19
N GLY A 7 28.33 -7.87 1.10
CA GLY A 7 27.93 -6.96 2.19
C GLY A 7 26.47 -6.60 2.48
N LYS A 8 25.43 -7.18 1.85
CA LYS A 8 24.04 -7.04 2.32
C LYS A 8 23.28 -8.36 2.25
N LYS A 9 22.86 -8.86 3.43
CA LYS A 9 22.18 -10.14 3.65
C LYS A 9 20.69 -10.02 3.29
N GLU A 10 20.39 -9.73 2.02
CA GLU A 10 19.04 -9.56 1.49
C GLU A 10 18.76 -10.69 0.49
N VAL A 11 17.74 -11.52 0.75
CA VAL A 11 17.37 -12.64 -0.14
C VAL A 11 16.16 -12.23 -0.96
N LYS A 12 16.26 -12.27 -2.29
CA LYS A 12 15.15 -11.93 -3.18
C LYS A 12 14.33 -13.18 -3.49
N CYS A 13 13.11 -13.28 -2.95
CA CYS A 13 12.18 -14.38 -3.24
C CYS A 13 10.92 -13.81 -3.90
N LEU A 14 10.53 -14.34 -5.07
CA LEU A 14 9.33 -13.92 -5.83
C LEU A 14 9.25 -12.40 -6.11
N GLY A 15 10.40 -11.74 -6.27
CA GLY A 15 10.47 -10.28 -6.46
C GLY A 15 10.38 -9.45 -5.17
N VAL A 16 10.30 -10.11 -4.01
CA VAL A 16 10.28 -9.50 -2.67
C VAL A 16 11.67 -9.62 -2.05
N VAL A 17 12.19 -8.51 -1.54
CA VAL A 17 13.46 -8.49 -0.78
C VAL A 17 13.16 -8.87 0.67
N LEU A 18 13.60 -10.06 1.07
CA LEU A 18 13.56 -10.56 2.43
C LEU A 18 14.79 -10.06 3.18
N ASP A 19 14.57 -9.12 4.09
CA ASP A 19 15.57 -8.70 5.08
C ASP A 19 15.67 -9.77 6.17
N LYS A 20 16.89 -10.03 6.69
CA LYS A 20 17.16 -11.05 7.71
C LYS A 20 16.36 -10.88 9.01
N GLN A 21 15.88 -9.67 9.29
CA GLN A 21 15.03 -9.39 10.45
C GLN A 21 13.53 -9.44 10.15
N LEU A 22 13.10 -9.82 8.94
CA LEU A 22 11.68 -9.79 8.51
C LEU A 22 11.01 -8.43 8.79
N ASN A 23 11.79 -7.35 8.88
CA ASN A 23 11.27 -6.03 9.16
C ASN A 23 10.56 -5.43 7.94
N PHE A 24 10.75 -6.01 6.74
CA PHE A 24 10.08 -5.69 5.47
C PHE A 24 9.87 -4.19 5.23
N ARG A 25 10.77 -3.35 5.75
CA ARG A 25 10.59 -1.89 5.76
C ARG A 25 10.73 -1.35 4.36
N ALA A 26 11.76 -1.81 3.63
CA ALA A 26 11.95 -1.51 2.22
C ALA A 26 10.78 -2.00 1.35
N TYR A 27 10.23 -3.18 1.64
CA TYR A 27 9.07 -3.72 0.94
C TYR A 27 7.80 -2.88 1.20
N THR A 28 7.54 -2.56 2.47
CA THR A 28 6.41 -1.71 2.88
C THR A 28 6.49 -0.33 2.21
N SER A 29 7.68 0.27 2.13
CA SER A 29 7.89 1.53 1.42
C SER A 29 7.59 1.42 -0.07
N GLN A 30 8.05 0.35 -0.74
CA GLN A 30 7.75 0.12 -2.16
C GLN A 30 6.25 -0.06 -2.42
N ILE A 31 5.54 -0.81 -1.56
CA ILE A 31 4.09 -0.98 -1.68
C ILE A 31 3.36 0.34 -1.46
N LYS A 32 3.77 1.15 -0.47
CA LYS A 32 3.22 2.49 -0.26
C LYS A 32 3.43 3.39 -1.47
N GLU A 33 4.62 3.39 -2.06
CA GLU A 33 4.90 4.20 -3.25
C GLU A 33 4.03 3.76 -4.44
N LYS A 34 3.90 2.45 -4.68
CA LYS A 34 3.00 1.91 -5.71
C LYS A 34 1.56 2.31 -5.46
N TYR A 35 1.10 2.19 -4.21
CA TYR A 35 -0.24 2.60 -3.80
C TYR A 35 -0.46 4.09 -4.02
N ASP A 36 0.48 4.95 -3.61
CA ASP A 36 0.37 6.40 -3.77
C ASP A 36 0.34 6.82 -5.24
N LYS A 37 1.12 6.16 -6.11
CA LYS A 37 1.07 6.38 -7.56
C LYS A 37 -0.30 6.02 -8.14
N ALA A 38 -0.81 4.83 -7.80
CA ALA A 38 -2.14 4.39 -8.23
C ALA A 38 -3.24 5.31 -7.69
N PHE A 39 -3.14 5.72 -6.43
CA PHE A 39 -4.07 6.64 -5.78
C PHE A 39 -4.06 8.00 -6.47
N ARG A 40 -2.89 8.58 -6.76
CA ARG A 40 -2.78 9.86 -7.48
C ARG A 40 -3.40 9.81 -8.86
N ALA A 41 -3.19 8.71 -9.60
CA ALA A 41 -3.81 8.51 -10.91
C ALA A 41 -5.34 8.48 -10.84
N GLN A 42 -5.90 7.96 -9.73
CA GLN A 42 -7.36 7.84 -9.52
C GLN A 42 -7.96 8.93 -8.63
N CYS A 43 -7.15 9.86 -8.08
CA CYS A 43 -7.66 10.89 -7.17
C CYS A 43 -8.59 11.87 -7.88
N SER A 44 -8.45 12.09 -9.18
CA SER A 44 -9.43 12.88 -9.93
C SER A 44 -10.84 12.26 -9.92
N LEU A 45 -10.97 10.94 -9.75
CA LEU A 45 -12.25 10.24 -9.68
C LEU A 45 -12.74 10.06 -8.23
N ILE A 46 -11.81 9.85 -7.30
CA ILE A 46 -12.10 9.64 -5.87
C ILE A 46 -12.37 10.98 -5.16
N CYS A 47 -11.49 11.97 -5.40
CA CYS A 47 -11.40 13.24 -4.67
C CYS A 47 -12.27 14.35 -5.29
N ARG A 48 -12.72 14.22 -6.54
CA ARG A 48 -13.55 15.26 -7.18
C ARG A 48 -14.94 15.28 -6.52
N ASN A 49 -15.34 16.47 -6.07
CA ASN A 49 -16.67 16.83 -5.57
C ASN A 49 -17.77 16.73 -6.64
N SER A 50 -17.62 15.89 -7.65
CA SER A 50 -18.78 15.45 -8.41
C SER A 50 -19.67 14.68 -7.44
N ARG A 51 -20.98 14.72 -7.66
CA ARG A 51 -21.96 14.07 -6.76
C ARG A 51 -22.07 12.53 -6.87
N PRO A 52 -21.24 11.70 -7.56
CA PRO A 52 -21.76 10.40 -7.95
C PRO A 52 -21.67 9.37 -6.82
N ASN A 53 -22.66 8.48 -6.81
CA ASN A 53 -22.77 7.24 -6.05
C ASN A 53 -21.47 6.78 -5.37
N LEU A 54 -21.46 6.80 -4.04
CA LEU A 54 -20.42 6.22 -3.18
C LEU A 54 -19.93 4.86 -3.71
N ASN A 55 -20.85 4.06 -4.24
CA ASN A 55 -20.61 2.76 -4.87
C ASN A 55 -19.55 2.80 -5.98
N ASN A 56 -19.52 3.82 -6.82
CA ASN A 56 -18.55 3.90 -7.92
C ASN A 56 -17.14 4.21 -7.39
N LYS A 57 -17.04 5.07 -6.36
CA LYS A 57 -15.77 5.37 -5.70
C LYS A 57 -15.24 4.15 -4.93
N VAL A 58 -16.13 3.40 -4.28
CA VAL A 58 -15.80 2.14 -3.62
C VAL A 58 -15.35 1.10 -4.66
N LEU A 59 -16.03 0.98 -5.80
CA LEU A 59 -15.64 0.06 -6.87
C LEU A 59 -14.23 0.36 -7.39
N ILE A 60 -13.91 1.63 -7.66
CA ILE A 60 -12.57 2.04 -8.08
C ILE A 60 -11.53 1.63 -7.03
N TYR A 61 -11.82 1.86 -5.75
CA TYR A 61 -10.93 1.44 -4.68
C TYR A 61 -10.73 -0.08 -4.62
N LEU A 62 -11.81 -0.86 -4.72
CA LEU A 62 -11.75 -2.32 -4.69
C LEU A 62 -10.99 -2.89 -5.89
N VAL A 63 -11.15 -2.31 -7.07
CA VAL A 63 -10.56 -2.82 -8.31
C VAL A 63 -9.10 -2.37 -8.49
N TYR A 64 -8.74 -1.14 -8.12
CA TYR A 64 -7.41 -0.59 -8.42
C TYR A 64 -6.47 -0.50 -7.20
N LEU A 65 -7.00 -0.20 -6.02
CA LEU A 65 -6.18 0.10 -4.84
C LEU A 65 -6.07 -1.10 -3.91
N LYS A 66 -7.17 -1.81 -3.66
CA LYS A 66 -7.22 -3.01 -2.83
C LYS A 66 -6.26 -4.12 -3.28
N PRO A 67 -6.15 -4.50 -4.58
CA PRO A 67 -5.26 -5.59 -4.98
C PRO A 67 -3.79 -5.30 -4.69
N ILE A 68 -3.35 -4.03 -4.69
CA ILE A 68 -1.97 -3.65 -4.35
C ILE A 68 -1.65 -4.06 -2.89
N LEU A 69 -2.61 -3.88 -1.99
CA LEU A 69 -2.46 -4.25 -0.58
C LEU A 69 -2.69 -5.75 -0.37
N THR A 70 -3.72 -6.33 -0.99
CA THR A 70 -4.14 -7.73 -0.80
C THR A 70 -3.15 -8.73 -1.41
N TYR A 71 -2.51 -8.39 -2.54
CA TYR A 71 -1.45 -9.23 -3.12
C TYR A 71 -0.31 -9.50 -2.13
N SER A 72 -0.10 -8.57 -1.20
CA SER A 72 0.96 -8.61 -0.20
C SER A 72 0.52 -9.30 1.11
N SER A 73 -0.70 -9.87 1.16
CA SER A 73 -1.29 -10.54 2.33
C SER A 73 -0.41 -11.60 3.00
N PRO A 74 0.24 -12.54 2.29
CA PRO A 74 1.11 -13.53 2.94
C PRO A 74 2.34 -12.88 3.59
N ILE A 75 2.80 -11.75 3.06
CA ILE A 75 3.95 -11.01 3.63
C ILE A 75 3.50 -10.29 4.90
N TRP A 76 2.31 -9.69 4.88
CA TRP A 76 1.69 -9.06 6.06
C TRP A 76 1.63 -9.99 7.26
N ALA A 77 1.30 -11.27 7.06
CA ALA A 77 1.28 -12.28 8.11
C ALA A 77 2.64 -12.45 8.82
N CYS A 78 3.74 -12.20 8.11
CA CYS A 78 5.11 -12.34 8.61
C CYS A 78 5.78 -11.00 8.96
N THR A 79 5.07 -9.88 8.87
CA THR A 79 5.64 -8.54 9.12
C THR A 79 5.39 -8.03 10.53
N ALA A 80 6.22 -7.08 10.98
CA ALA A 80 6.00 -6.38 12.24
C ALA A 80 4.65 -5.63 12.29
N ARG A 81 3.96 -5.69 13.44
CA ARG A 81 2.66 -5.03 13.66
C ARG A 81 2.68 -3.53 13.38
N SER A 82 3.81 -2.85 13.58
CA SER A 82 4.01 -1.43 13.29
C SER A 82 3.84 -1.12 11.79
N ASN A 83 4.34 -1.97 10.90
CA ASN A 83 4.21 -1.81 9.46
C ASN A 83 2.75 -2.04 9.01
N LEU A 84 2.11 -3.07 9.55
CA LEU A 84 0.68 -3.36 9.33
C LEU A 84 -0.20 -2.17 9.72
N ARG A 85 0.05 -1.58 10.90
CA ARG A 85 -0.67 -0.40 11.37
C ARG A 85 -0.53 0.77 10.39
N SER A 86 0.65 0.93 9.79
CA SER A 86 0.88 2.00 8.82
C SER A 86 0.08 1.80 7.52
N ILE A 87 -0.07 0.56 7.05
CA ILE A 87 -0.89 0.21 5.89
C ILE A 87 -2.38 0.40 6.21
N GLN A 88 -2.81 -0.02 7.40
CA GLN A 88 -4.18 0.18 7.85
C GLN A 88 -4.54 1.68 7.95
N VAL A 89 -3.61 2.52 8.41
CA VAL A 89 -3.80 3.98 8.42
C VAL A 89 -3.96 4.55 7.00
N LEU A 90 -3.16 4.06 6.04
CA LEU A 90 -3.26 4.44 4.64
C LEU A 90 -4.64 4.08 4.06
N GLU A 91 -5.08 2.85 4.29
CA GLU A 91 -6.37 2.34 3.85
C GLU A 91 -7.54 3.13 4.45
N ASN A 92 -7.52 3.34 5.76
CA ASN A 92 -8.53 4.13 6.47
C ASN A 92 -8.60 5.57 5.97
N LYS A 93 -7.46 6.18 5.64
CA LYS A 93 -7.41 7.53 5.07
C LYS A 93 -8.11 7.57 3.71
N THR A 94 -7.82 6.60 2.83
CA THR A 94 -8.49 6.51 1.53
C THR A 94 -9.99 6.27 1.67
N LEU A 95 -10.42 5.38 2.58
CA LEU A 95 -11.84 5.11 2.82
C LEU A 95 -12.59 6.35 3.34
N ARG A 96 -11.98 7.15 4.22
CA ARG A 96 -12.57 8.43 4.67
C ARG A 96 -12.75 9.42 3.52
N MET A 97 -11.77 9.48 2.61
CA MET A 97 -11.86 10.33 1.42
C MET A 97 -12.99 9.88 0.48
N ILE A 98 -13.16 8.56 0.30
CA ILE A 98 -14.25 7.98 -0.51
C ILE A 98 -15.61 8.28 0.11
N ALA A 99 -15.74 8.09 1.43
CA ALA A 99 -16.97 8.28 2.17
C ALA A 99 -17.41 9.75 2.28
N ASN A 100 -16.62 10.72 1.79
CA ASN A 100 -16.81 12.15 2.07
C ASN A 100 -17.02 12.43 3.57
N ALA A 101 -16.51 11.55 4.44
CA ALA A 101 -16.57 11.73 5.88
C ALA A 101 -15.60 12.86 6.19
N ARG A 102 -16.15 14.08 6.27
CA ARG A 102 -15.48 15.37 6.48
C ARG A 102 -14.20 15.17 7.29
N SER A 103 -13.04 15.26 6.62
CA SER A 103 -11.78 15.48 7.29
C SER A 103 -11.85 16.90 7.84
N SER A 104 -12.41 17.05 9.04
CA SER A 104 -12.18 18.23 9.86
C SER A 104 -10.67 18.36 10.03
N LYS A 105 -10.14 19.53 9.66
CA LYS A 105 -8.74 19.99 9.77
C LYS A 105 -7.83 19.63 8.60
N TYR A 106 -8.02 20.36 7.49
CA TYR A 106 -6.97 21.23 6.98
C TYR A 106 -7.33 22.66 7.37
#